data_AF-A0A9P5XU15-F1
#
_entry.id   AF-A0A9P5XU15-F1
#
_cell.length_a   1.000
_cell.length_b   1.000
_cell.length_c   1.000
_cell.angle_alpha   90.00
_cell.angle_beta   90.00
_cell.angle_gamma   90.00
#
_symmetry.space_group_name_H-M   'P 1'
#
loop_
_entity.id
_entity.type
_entity.pdbx_description
1 polymer ?
#
loop_
_entity_poly.entity_id
_entity_poly.type
_entity_poly.pdbx_seq_one_letter_code
_entity_poly.pdbx_strand_id
1 'polypeptide(L)'
;MALMVDVSVDESALSDLSPLLGRAHTPTSVLPDISLAISAIANTPANEINCEQFDLQSLPNYALQSAFKLVVLLQLRRKRLQPVNSNDLFETWSREARHIQEAKILEDKAAAVWDSFLQDYRNPCEIKTALWSQFPMQQGKYQPLRVVDFLVDRDSPASMISHPMVMSGLTHIWEHGFYPVPPRSSGLQSALRCYNTLASPRSFHFIELSSHIGFLFLLSHYLLYPYEKPHTWTNVSEFFGWRECSLILFPLSFALRSRPRSSMIFLLVPLSFLLGLPFPPSPGDFSFTVLLWGFFLHILQLHLPSPPSPLFLLSKHHTLSFAVFISERLSTILCPVVLFFLPTFLFASFLLSISLVDTFGKLLIHPSAYMIQDLPSPSETRLAFLTLLIAVIGLAIFSAFALATSPDTQVNSLHSWDKYSEEIGLAARKSYYRAIRSYSRIYTFPPPFNILHLFIIQTPELVLRTRFPRVEKYLWRAVVGPFVILSALLFLGIQKGTSRFRRTMV
;
A
#
# COMPACT_ATOMS: atom_id res chain seq x y z
N MET A 1 -45.70 -12.95 51.86
CA MET A 1 -46.41 -11.77 51.31
C MET A 1 -45.65 -11.35 50.05
N ALA A 2 -45.98 -11.97 48.93
CA ALA A 2 -45.30 -11.78 47.64
C ALA A 2 -46.34 -11.24 46.66
N LEU A 3 -46.10 -10.03 46.13
CA LEU A 3 -46.88 -9.43 45.08
C LEU A 3 -46.16 -9.70 43.75
N MET A 4 -46.66 -10.66 42.99
CA MET A 4 -46.38 -10.82 41.56
C MET A 4 -47.13 -9.71 40.82
N VAL A 5 -46.40 -8.88 40.08
CA VAL A 5 -46.94 -7.96 39.09
C VAL A 5 -46.59 -8.55 37.73
N ASP A 6 -47.58 -9.17 37.10
CA ASP A 6 -47.52 -9.58 35.70
C ASP A 6 -47.58 -8.32 34.82
N VAL A 7 -46.46 -8.03 34.15
CA VAL A 7 -46.40 -7.05 33.06
C VAL A 7 -46.43 -7.84 31.76
N SER A 8 -47.64 -8.05 31.24
CA SER A 8 -47.85 -8.50 29.87
C SER A 8 -47.46 -7.37 28.92
N VAL A 9 -46.26 -7.46 28.34
CA VAL A 9 -45.81 -6.57 27.27
C VAL A 9 -46.51 -7.00 25.98
N ASP A 10 -47.29 -6.09 25.42
CA ASP A 10 -48.07 -6.27 24.21
C ASP A 10 -47.12 -6.34 22.99
N GLU A 11 -46.77 -7.57 22.56
CA GLU A 11 -45.90 -7.86 21.42
C GLU A 11 -46.52 -7.50 20.06
N SER A 12 -47.77 -7.03 20.05
CA SER A 12 -48.56 -6.75 18.84
C SER A 12 -48.36 -5.33 18.26
N ALA A 13 -47.63 -4.45 18.93
CA ALA A 13 -47.40 -3.06 18.49
C ALA A 13 -46.01 -2.81 17.85
N LEU A 14 -45.15 -3.82 17.75
CA LEU A 14 -43.81 -3.73 17.13
C LEU A 14 -43.72 -4.31 15.71
N SER A 15 -44.79 -4.94 15.21
CA SER A 15 -44.87 -5.49 13.85
C SER A 15 -45.16 -4.44 12.76
N ASP A 16 -45.72 -3.28 13.12
CA ASP A 16 -46.19 -2.27 12.15
C ASP A 16 -45.19 -1.17 11.77
N LEU A 17 -43.97 -1.17 12.32
CA LEU A 17 -42.88 -0.28 11.88
C LEU A 17 -41.98 -0.87 10.78
N SER A 18 -42.33 -2.06 10.26
CA SER A 18 -41.51 -2.79 9.29
C SER A 18 -41.75 -2.56 7.77
N PRO A 19 -42.64 -1.69 7.25
CA PRO A 19 -42.77 -1.53 5.79
C PRO A 19 -41.84 -0.47 5.17
N LEU A 20 -41.01 0.25 5.94
CA LEU A 20 -40.05 1.24 5.40
C LEU A 20 -38.68 0.65 5.03
N LEU A 21 -38.45 -0.65 5.23
CA LEU A 21 -37.30 -1.38 4.70
C LEU A 21 -37.59 -1.84 3.26
N GLY A 22 -37.88 -0.86 2.39
CA GLY A 22 -37.96 -1.05 0.95
C GLY A 22 -36.69 -1.71 0.46
N ARG A 23 -36.81 -2.99 0.08
CA ARG A 23 -35.82 -3.76 -0.65
C ARG A 23 -35.73 -3.14 -2.04
N ALA A 24 -35.01 -2.02 -2.14
CA ALA A 24 -34.65 -1.38 -3.39
C ALA A 24 -33.66 -2.28 -4.13
N HIS A 25 -34.17 -3.35 -4.73
CA HIS A 25 -33.55 -3.96 -5.89
C HIS A 25 -33.66 -2.93 -7.02
N THR A 26 -32.74 -1.95 -7.04
CA THR A 26 -32.41 -1.30 -8.30
C THR A 26 -32.06 -2.43 -9.27
N PRO A 27 -32.70 -2.54 -10.44
CA PRO A 27 -32.32 -3.52 -11.45
C PRO A 27 -30.83 -3.31 -11.70
N THR A 28 -30.02 -4.19 -11.15
CA THR A 28 -28.59 -4.16 -11.40
C THR A 28 -28.49 -4.67 -12.82
N SER A 29 -28.27 -3.75 -13.77
CA SER A 29 -27.88 -4.13 -15.12
C SER A 29 -26.70 -5.09 -14.94
N VAL A 30 -26.93 -6.37 -15.20
CA VAL A 30 -25.93 -7.41 -15.01
C VAL A 30 -24.81 -7.08 -15.99
N LEU A 31 -23.67 -6.61 -15.45
CA LEU A 31 -22.52 -6.27 -16.28
C LEU A 31 -21.96 -7.56 -16.90
N PRO A 32 -21.52 -7.53 -18.17
CA PRO A 32 -21.05 -8.71 -18.87
C PRO A 32 -19.83 -9.34 -18.20
N ASP A 33 -19.76 -10.67 -18.20
CA ASP A 33 -18.63 -11.44 -17.69
C ASP A 33 -17.45 -11.36 -18.66
N ILE A 34 -16.29 -10.94 -18.13
CA ILE A 34 -15.05 -10.83 -18.90
C ILE A 34 -14.55 -12.21 -19.35
N SER A 35 -14.76 -13.27 -18.56
CA SER A 35 -14.25 -14.60 -18.90
C SER A 35 -14.79 -15.11 -20.22
N LEU A 36 -16.05 -14.85 -20.53
CA LEU A 36 -16.70 -15.28 -21.78
C LEU A 36 -16.07 -14.60 -23.00
N ALA A 37 -15.86 -13.28 -22.92
CA ALA A 37 -15.20 -12.53 -23.99
C ALA A 37 -13.73 -12.97 -24.16
N ILE A 38 -13.04 -13.24 -23.05
CA ILE A 38 -11.66 -13.74 -23.10
C ILE A 38 -11.60 -15.15 -23.67
N SER A 39 -12.49 -16.07 -23.28
CA SER A 39 -12.46 -17.45 -23.77
C SER A 39 -12.75 -17.53 -25.27
N ALA A 40 -13.61 -16.64 -25.78
CA ALA A 40 -13.91 -16.57 -27.21
C ALA A 40 -12.69 -16.13 -28.05
N ILE A 41 -11.80 -15.31 -27.49
CA ILE A 41 -10.69 -14.66 -28.21
C ILE A 41 -9.31 -15.18 -27.79
N ALA A 42 -9.22 -16.00 -26.75
CA ALA A 42 -7.95 -16.46 -26.17
C ALA A 42 -7.02 -17.16 -27.18
N ASN A 43 -7.57 -17.80 -28.21
CA ASN A 43 -6.81 -18.51 -29.23
C ASN A 43 -6.62 -17.71 -30.52
N THR A 44 -7.26 -16.56 -30.66
CA THR A 44 -7.15 -15.69 -31.84
C THR A 44 -5.82 -14.92 -31.79
N PRO A 45 -5.06 -14.85 -32.91
CA PRO A 45 -3.83 -14.06 -32.96
C PRO A 45 -4.15 -12.57 -32.76
N ALA A 46 -3.27 -11.85 -32.09
CA ALA A 46 -3.52 -10.48 -31.64
C ALA A 46 -3.95 -9.53 -32.78
N ASN A 47 -3.46 -9.76 -34.01
CA ASN A 47 -3.78 -8.96 -35.20
C ASN A 47 -5.25 -9.08 -35.62
N GLU A 48 -5.85 -10.26 -35.51
CA GLU A 48 -7.21 -10.54 -36.00
C GLU A 48 -8.32 -10.12 -35.03
N ILE A 49 -7.96 -9.78 -33.78
CA ILE A 49 -8.92 -9.38 -32.76
C ILE A 49 -9.59 -8.05 -33.15
N ASN A 50 -10.84 -8.08 -33.59
CA ASN A 50 -11.64 -6.88 -33.86
C ASN A 50 -12.45 -6.49 -32.60
N CYS A 51 -12.22 -5.29 -32.09
CA CYS A 51 -12.90 -4.76 -30.91
C CYS A 51 -14.38 -4.39 -31.15
N GLU A 52 -14.85 -4.44 -32.39
CA GLU A 52 -16.26 -4.23 -32.73
C GLU A 52 -17.10 -5.50 -32.56
N GLN A 53 -16.47 -6.68 -32.54
CA GLN A 53 -17.15 -7.97 -32.40
C GLN A 53 -17.61 -8.26 -30.96
N PHE A 54 -17.19 -7.46 -29.98
CA PHE A 54 -17.72 -7.56 -28.63
C PHE A 54 -19.21 -7.17 -28.65
N ASP A 55 -20.10 -8.09 -28.24
CA ASP A 55 -21.52 -7.80 -28.10
C ASP A 55 -21.75 -6.82 -26.93
N LEU A 56 -21.73 -5.53 -27.28
CA LEU A 56 -21.78 -4.40 -26.35
C LEU A 56 -23.12 -3.66 -26.41
N GLN A 57 -24.07 -4.15 -27.21
CA GLN A 57 -25.38 -3.50 -27.37
C GLN A 57 -26.17 -3.46 -26.05
N SER A 58 -25.85 -4.38 -25.13
CA SER A 58 -26.41 -4.43 -23.78
C SER A 58 -25.91 -3.33 -22.83
N LEU A 59 -24.78 -2.67 -23.13
CA LEU A 59 -24.21 -1.63 -22.27
C LEU A 59 -24.73 -0.23 -22.67
N PRO A 60 -25.39 0.49 -21.75
CA PRO A 60 -26.12 1.72 -22.08
C PRO A 60 -25.22 2.93 -22.37
N ASN A 61 -23.94 2.89 -22.00
CA ASN A 61 -23.03 4.03 -22.08
C ASN A 61 -21.75 3.64 -22.81
N TYR A 62 -21.35 4.47 -23.78
CA TYR A 62 -20.10 4.32 -24.51
C TYR A 62 -18.86 4.27 -23.58
N ALA A 63 -18.87 4.99 -22.46
CA ALA A 63 -17.81 4.88 -21.45
C ALA A 63 -17.69 3.47 -20.83
N LEU A 64 -18.84 2.79 -20.60
CA LEU A 64 -18.85 1.40 -20.11
C LEU A 64 -18.39 0.43 -21.19
N GLN A 65 -18.78 0.68 -22.45
CA GLN A 65 -18.33 -0.11 -23.60
C GLN A 65 -16.81 -0.03 -23.76
N SER A 66 -16.24 1.18 -23.72
CA SER A 66 -14.79 1.39 -23.76
C SER A 66 -14.08 0.77 -22.55
N ALA A 67 -14.64 0.90 -21.34
CA ALA A 67 -14.10 0.25 -20.15
C ALA A 67 -14.01 -1.28 -20.32
N PHE A 68 -15.07 -1.90 -20.83
CA PHE A 68 -15.11 -3.34 -21.06
C PHE A 68 -14.06 -3.77 -22.09
N LYS A 69 -14.02 -3.09 -23.25
CA LYS A 69 -13.01 -3.34 -24.29
C LYS A 69 -11.59 -3.26 -23.73
N LEU A 70 -11.29 -2.20 -22.97
CA LEU A 70 -9.97 -2.01 -22.36
C LEU A 70 -9.65 -3.12 -21.35
N VAL A 71 -10.57 -3.48 -20.47
CA VAL A 71 -10.33 -4.55 -19.49
C VAL A 71 -10.08 -5.89 -20.19
N VAL A 72 -10.83 -6.23 -21.25
CA VAL A 72 -10.62 -7.46 -22.02
C VAL A 72 -9.24 -7.46 -22.68
N LEU A 73 -8.88 -6.39 -23.40
CA LEU A 73 -7.58 -6.27 -24.08
C LEU A 73 -6.40 -6.32 -23.09
N LEU A 74 -6.49 -5.59 -21.98
CA LEU A 74 -5.43 -5.55 -20.95
C LEU A 74 -5.31 -6.89 -20.22
N GLN A 75 -6.41 -7.60 -19.99
CA GLN A 75 -6.37 -8.95 -19.41
C GLN A 75 -5.81 -9.98 -20.39
N LEU A 76 -6.11 -9.89 -21.70
CA LEU A 76 -5.48 -10.72 -22.72
C LEU A 76 -3.97 -10.46 -22.78
N ARG A 77 -3.56 -9.19 -22.77
CA ARG A 77 -2.14 -8.79 -22.73
C ARG A 77 -1.44 -9.38 -21.52
N ARG A 78 -2.04 -9.26 -20.33
CA ARG A 78 -1.53 -9.86 -19.09
C ARG A 78 -1.38 -11.38 -19.21
N LYS A 79 -2.34 -12.08 -19.83
CA LYS A 79 -2.26 -13.53 -20.05
C LYS A 79 -1.12 -13.90 -21.01
N ARG A 80 -0.90 -13.14 -22.08
CA ARG A 80 0.19 -13.38 -23.05
C ARG A 80 1.57 -13.20 -22.44
N LEU A 81 1.73 -12.26 -21.50
CA LEU A 81 3.00 -12.02 -20.80
C LEU A 81 3.31 -13.02 -19.67
N GLN A 82 2.42 -13.99 -19.39
CA GLN A 82 2.74 -14.99 -18.37
C GLN A 82 3.84 -15.92 -18.89
N PRO A 83 4.90 -16.18 -18.09
CA PRO A 83 5.96 -17.07 -18.50
C PRO A 83 5.41 -18.48 -18.72
N VAL A 84 5.76 -19.07 -19.86
CA VAL A 84 5.41 -20.45 -20.20
C VAL A 84 6.65 -21.31 -19.95
N ASN A 85 6.56 -22.26 -19.03
CA ASN A 85 7.64 -23.21 -18.78
C ASN A 85 7.66 -24.23 -19.92
N SER A 86 8.70 -24.21 -20.76
CA SER A 86 9.06 -25.31 -21.67
C SER A 86 10.47 -25.79 -21.34
N ASN A 87 10.74 -27.07 -21.60
CA ASN A 87 12.08 -27.63 -21.44
C ASN A 87 13.03 -27.27 -22.60
N ASP A 88 12.48 -26.83 -23.74
CA ASP A 88 13.26 -26.39 -24.90
C ASP A 88 13.52 -24.88 -24.83
N LEU A 89 14.80 -24.50 -24.77
CA LEU A 89 15.26 -23.12 -24.71
C LEU A 89 14.89 -22.32 -25.96
N PHE A 90 15.00 -22.91 -27.15
CA PHE A 90 14.67 -22.21 -28.41
C PHE A 90 13.16 -22.00 -28.55
N GLU A 91 12.39 -23.01 -28.15
CA GLU A 91 10.93 -22.90 -28.10
C GLU A 91 10.47 -21.85 -27.07
N THR A 92 11.10 -21.81 -25.90
CA THR A 92 10.81 -20.80 -24.87
C THR A 92 11.10 -19.39 -25.38
N TRP A 93 12.28 -19.16 -25.96
CA TRP A 93 12.66 -17.87 -26.52
C TRP A 93 11.75 -17.43 -27.67
N SER A 94 11.46 -18.31 -28.62
CA SER A 94 10.61 -17.98 -29.78
C SER A 94 9.16 -17.70 -29.38
N ARG A 95 8.63 -18.41 -28.38
CA ARG A 95 7.31 -18.12 -27.79
C ARG A 95 7.31 -16.80 -27.03
N GLU A 96 8.34 -16.52 -26.22
CA GLU A 96 8.46 -15.27 -25.49
C GLU A 96 8.53 -14.07 -26.44
N ALA A 97 9.36 -14.15 -27.49
CA ALA A 97 9.44 -13.12 -28.52
C ALA A 97 8.07 -12.87 -29.20
N ARG A 98 7.35 -13.95 -29.56
CA ARG A 98 6.00 -13.86 -30.13
C ARG A 98 5.01 -13.24 -29.15
N HIS A 99 5.03 -13.64 -27.88
CA HIS A 99 4.14 -13.10 -26.86
C HIS A 99 4.41 -11.63 -26.55
N ILE A 100 5.67 -11.19 -26.57
CA ILE A 100 6.03 -9.77 -26.45
C ILE A 100 5.47 -8.98 -27.64
N GLN A 101 5.61 -9.51 -28.86
CA GLN A 101 5.05 -8.87 -30.05
C GLN A 101 3.50 -8.80 -30.00
N GLU A 102 2.84 -9.90 -29.64
CA GLU A 102 1.37 -9.95 -29.45
C GLU A 102 0.90 -8.99 -28.35
N ALA A 103 1.64 -8.91 -27.23
CA ALA A 103 1.35 -7.99 -26.15
C ALA A 103 1.46 -6.53 -26.58
N LYS A 104 2.43 -6.20 -27.44
CA LYS A 104 2.57 -4.87 -28.05
C LYS A 104 1.39 -4.54 -28.97
N ILE A 105 0.97 -5.46 -29.83
CA ILE A 105 -0.21 -5.27 -30.69
C ILE A 105 -1.47 -5.03 -29.85
N LEU A 106 -1.66 -5.79 -28.76
CA LEU A 106 -2.77 -5.60 -27.84
C LEU A 106 -2.71 -4.25 -27.11
N GLU A 107 -1.51 -3.76 -26.79
CA GLU A 107 -1.29 -2.44 -26.21
C GLU A 107 -1.65 -1.32 -27.19
N ASP A 108 -1.23 -1.44 -28.45
CA ASP A 108 -1.57 -0.48 -29.52
C ASP A 108 -3.10 -0.45 -29.76
N LYS A 109 -3.76 -1.61 -29.73
CA LYS A 109 -5.23 -1.70 -29.81
C LYS A 109 -5.91 -1.07 -28.59
N ALA A 110 -5.38 -1.27 -27.38
CA ALA A 110 -5.91 -0.66 -26.17
C ALA A 110 -5.77 0.87 -26.21
N ALA A 111 -4.64 1.38 -26.70
CA ALA A 111 -4.43 2.80 -26.95
C ALA A 111 -5.43 3.33 -27.98
N ALA A 112 -5.62 2.64 -29.11
CA ALA A 112 -6.59 3.04 -30.14
C ALA A 112 -8.03 3.09 -29.62
N VAL A 113 -8.45 2.14 -28.77
CA VAL A 113 -9.78 2.17 -28.11
C VAL A 113 -9.91 3.38 -27.19
N TRP A 114 -8.85 3.70 -26.44
CA TRP A 114 -8.82 4.87 -25.57
C TRP A 114 -8.85 6.18 -26.35
N ASP A 115 -8.08 6.28 -27.42
CA ASP A 115 -8.03 7.46 -28.29
C ASP A 115 -9.36 7.67 -29.01
N SER A 116 -9.96 6.60 -29.54
CA SER A 116 -11.33 6.64 -30.09
C SER A 116 -12.35 7.11 -29.05
N PHE A 117 -12.20 6.66 -27.79
CA PHE A 117 -13.06 7.13 -26.71
C PHE A 117 -12.94 8.65 -26.49
N LEU A 118 -11.74 9.22 -26.68
CA LEU A 118 -11.43 10.63 -26.48
C LEU A 118 -11.63 11.51 -27.73
N GLN A 119 -12.06 10.96 -28.87
CA GLN A 119 -12.33 11.74 -30.08
C GLN A 119 -13.46 12.77 -29.86
N ASP A 120 -14.48 12.42 -29.09
CA ASP A 120 -15.51 13.36 -28.67
C ASP A 120 -15.17 13.98 -27.31
N TYR A 121 -15.74 15.15 -27.03
CA TYR A 121 -15.69 15.73 -25.69
C TYR A 121 -16.32 14.77 -24.66
N ARG A 122 -15.51 14.37 -23.66
CA ARG A 122 -15.97 13.51 -22.56
C ARG A 122 -16.03 14.25 -21.25
N ASN A 123 -17.14 14.08 -20.53
CA ASN A 123 -17.28 14.61 -19.18
C ASN A 123 -16.30 13.88 -18.23
N PRO A 124 -15.68 14.56 -17.26
CA PRO A 124 -14.95 13.90 -16.17
C PRO A 124 -15.65 12.68 -15.55
N CYS A 125 -16.99 12.68 -15.49
CA CYS A 125 -17.75 11.52 -15.02
C CYS A 125 -17.62 10.30 -15.95
N GLU A 126 -17.61 10.50 -17.27
CA GLU A 126 -17.46 9.42 -18.25
C GLU A 126 -16.05 8.84 -18.21
N ILE A 127 -15.02 9.69 -18.12
CA ILE A 127 -13.62 9.26 -17.96
C ILE A 127 -13.47 8.42 -16.68
N LYS A 128 -14.08 8.87 -15.57
CA LYS A 128 -14.09 8.09 -14.33
C LYS A 128 -14.80 6.76 -14.50
N THR A 129 -15.96 6.73 -15.14
CA THR A 129 -16.69 5.49 -15.44
C THR A 129 -15.83 4.55 -16.29
N ALA A 130 -15.16 5.06 -17.32
CA ALA A 130 -14.27 4.28 -18.16
C ALA A 130 -13.13 3.61 -17.37
N LEU A 131 -12.56 4.32 -16.37
CA LEU A 131 -11.46 3.81 -15.56
C LEU A 131 -11.91 2.92 -14.37
N TRP A 132 -13.03 3.25 -13.72
CA TRP A 132 -13.53 2.66 -12.45
C TRP A 132 -14.65 1.65 -12.53
N SER A 133 -15.26 1.47 -13.70
CA SER A 133 -16.27 0.43 -13.83
C SER A 133 -15.69 -0.96 -13.55
N GLN A 134 -16.42 -1.67 -12.69
CA GLN A 134 -16.08 -2.99 -12.19
C GLN A 134 -16.79 -4.05 -13.02
N PHE A 135 -16.03 -4.98 -13.59
CA PHE A 135 -16.58 -6.08 -14.36
C PHE A 135 -16.23 -7.41 -13.68
N PRO A 136 -17.18 -8.36 -13.60
CA PRO A 136 -16.91 -9.67 -13.00
C PRO A 136 -15.97 -10.48 -13.89
N MET A 137 -14.99 -11.17 -13.28
CA MET A 137 -14.04 -12.03 -13.99
C MET A 137 -14.57 -13.43 -14.28
N GLN A 138 -15.41 -13.99 -13.41
CA GLN A 138 -16.05 -15.30 -13.58
C GLN A 138 -17.31 -15.31 -12.72
N GLN A 139 -18.44 -15.80 -13.26
CA GLN A 139 -19.67 -16.01 -12.48
C GLN A 139 -19.36 -16.78 -11.17
N GLY A 140 -19.57 -16.12 -10.03
CA GLY A 140 -19.34 -16.68 -8.69
C GLY A 140 -17.99 -16.35 -8.02
N LYS A 141 -16.99 -15.80 -8.75
CA LYS A 141 -15.75 -15.29 -8.13
C LYS A 141 -15.83 -13.77 -7.93
N TYR A 142 -15.66 -13.35 -6.68
CA TYR A 142 -15.87 -11.97 -6.22
C TYR A 142 -14.77 -10.96 -6.55
N GLN A 143 -13.87 -11.22 -7.52
CA GLN A 143 -12.83 -10.26 -7.84
C GLN A 143 -13.20 -9.48 -9.10
N PRO A 144 -13.84 -8.30 -8.96
CA PRO A 144 -14.08 -7.44 -10.10
C PRO A 144 -12.75 -6.89 -10.63
N LEU A 145 -12.66 -6.78 -11.95
CA LEU A 145 -11.55 -6.14 -12.65
C LEU A 145 -11.97 -4.76 -13.15
N ARG A 146 -11.05 -3.80 -13.05
CA ARG A 146 -11.17 -2.42 -13.54
C ARG A 146 -9.93 -2.06 -14.34
N VAL A 147 -10.01 -1.02 -15.15
CA VAL A 147 -8.87 -0.55 -15.96
C VAL A 147 -7.65 -0.19 -15.09
N VAL A 148 -7.80 0.49 -13.93
CA VAL A 148 -6.60 0.75 -13.07
C VAL A 148 -5.97 -0.47 -12.48
N ASP A 149 -6.72 -1.56 -12.30
CA ASP A 149 -6.13 -2.75 -11.71
C ASP A 149 -4.97 -3.21 -12.61
N PHE A 150 -5.10 -3.00 -13.93
CA PHE A 150 -4.02 -3.16 -14.91
C PHE A 150 -3.00 -2.02 -14.91
N LEU A 151 -3.40 -0.75 -14.76
CA LEU A 151 -2.45 0.39 -14.77
C LEU A 151 -1.45 0.38 -13.61
N VAL A 152 -1.74 -0.34 -12.52
CA VAL A 152 -0.83 -0.44 -11.35
C VAL A 152 0.01 -1.73 -11.34
N ASP A 153 -0.32 -2.67 -12.22
CA ASP A 153 0.41 -3.92 -12.36
C ASP A 153 1.81 -3.66 -12.94
N ARG A 154 2.73 -4.61 -12.75
CA ARG A 154 4.12 -4.47 -13.21
C ARG A 154 4.16 -4.29 -14.72
N ASP A 155 3.37 -5.11 -15.42
CA ASP A 155 3.29 -5.19 -16.87
C ASP A 155 2.29 -4.18 -17.42
N SER A 156 2.15 -3.00 -16.84
CA SER A 156 1.20 -2.00 -17.32
C SER A 156 1.69 -1.30 -18.59
N PRO A 157 0.81 -1.04 -19.58
CA PRO A 157 1.18 -0.40 -20.83
C PRO A 157 1.66 1.04 -20.62
N ALA A 158 2.82 1.36 -21.20
CA ALA A 158 3.50 2.64 -20.98
C ALA A 158 2.68 3.82 -21.54
N SER A 159 2.08 3.62 -22.72
CA SER A 159 1.25 4.60 -23.42
C SER A 159 0.05 5.04 -22.58
N MET A 160 -0.68 4.10 -21.97
CA MET A 160 -1.85 4.44 -21.16
C MET A 160 -1.48 5.10 -19.83
N ILE A 161 -0.37 4.69 -19.19
CA ILE A 161 0.03 5.28 -17.90
C ILE A 161 0.47 6.73 -18.06
N SER A 162 1.21 7.01 -19.14
CA SER A 162 1.71 8.35 -19.46
C SER A 162 0.64 9.26 -20.07
N HIS A 163 -0.50 8.71 -20.53
CA HIS A 163 -1.57 9.47 -21.17
C HIS A 163 -2.11 10.61 -20.27
N PRO A 164 -2.10 11.89 -20.73
CA PRO A 164 -2.48 13.06 -19.92
C PRO A 164 -3.89 12.99 -19.33
N MET A 165 -4.86 12.48 -20.10
CA MET A 165 -6.25 12.33 -19.63
C MET A 165 -6.42 11.26 -18.54
N VAL A 166 -5.65 10.16 -18.60
CA VAL A 166 -5.65 9.13 -17.54
C VAL A 166 -5.07 9.74 -16.26
N MET A 167 -3.91 10.41 -16.38
CA MET A 167 -3.28 11.10 -15.26
C MET A 167 -4.22 12.14 -14.62
N SER A 168 -4.87 12.95 -15.44
CA SER A 168 -5.80 13.99 -14.98
C SER A 168 -7.04 13.40 -14.31
N GLY A 169 -7.63 12.35 -14.90
CA GLY A 169 -8.77 11.63 -14.32
C GLY A 169 -8.43 11.03 -12.95
N LEU A 170 -7.27 10.36 -12.84
CA LEU A 170 -6.80 9.77 -11.59
C LEU A 170 -6.43 10.81 -10.54
N THR A 171 -5.81 11.92 -10.95
CA THR A 171 -5.51 13.05 -10.07
C THR A 171 -6.79 13.68 -9.53
N HIS A 172 -7.80 13.84 -10.38
CA HIS A 172 -9.10 14.34 -9.95
C HIS A 172 -9.78 13.39 -8.95
N ILE A 173 -9.69 12.07 -9.17
CA ILE A 173 -10.17 11.05 -8.20
C ILE A 173 -9.41 11.14 -6.88
N TRP A 174 -8.08 11.33 -6.91
CA TRP A 174 -7.28 11.48 -5.70
C TRP A 174 -7.79 12.63 -4.83
N GLU A 175 -8.11 13.77 -5.45
CA GLU A 175 -8.48 15.01 -4.77
C GLU A 175 -9.95 15.07 -4.35
N HIS A 176 -10.85 14.58 -5.20
CA HIS A 176 -12.29 14.74 -5.01
C HIS A 176 -13.02 13.42 -4.70
N GLY A 177 -12.30 12.30 -4.73
CA GLY A 177 -12.87 10.97 -4.56
C GLY A 177 -13.68 10.46 -5.75
N PHE A 178 -14.22 9.26 -5.56
CA PHE A 178 -15.10 8.60 -6.51
C PHE A 178 -16.39 8.19 -5.80
N TYR A 179 -17.50 8.79 -6.20
CA TYR A 179 -18.83 8.38 -5.77
C TYR A 179 -19.73 8.27 -7.00
N PRO A 180 -20.18 7.06 -7.36
CA PRO A 180 -21.21 6.93 -8.38
C PRO A 180 -22.43 7.71 -7.89
N VAL A 181 -22.98 8.55 -8.77
CA VAL A 181 -24.17 9.36 -8.47
C VAL A 181 -25.39 8.46 -8.58
N PRO A 182 -26.04 8.04 -7.47
CA PRO A 182 -27.34 7.41 -7.60
C PRO A 182 -28.38 8.44 -8.06
N PRO A 183 -29.41 8.03 -8.81
CA PRO A 183 -30.52 8.89 -9.18
C PRO A 183 -31.31 9.34 -7.93
N ARG A 184 -31.84 10.58 -7.98
CA ARG A 184 -32.67 11.31 -7.00
C ARG A 184 -32.90 10.62 -5.64
N SER A 185 -32.31 11.19 -4.59
CA SER A 185 -32.41 10.72 -3.21
C SER A 185 -33.03 11.77 -2.29
N SER A 186 -33.73 11.34 -1.23
CA SER A 186 -34.33 12.22 -0.20
C SER A 186 -33.30 13.10 0.53
N GLY A 187 -33.75 14.14 1.25
CA GLY A 187 -32.87 15.15 1.87
C GLY A 187 -31.76 14.59 2.79
N LEU A 188 -32.09 13.61 3.64
CA LEU A 188 -31.10 12.94 4.50
C LEU A 188 -30.06 12.14 3.69
N GLN A 189 -30.49 11.50 2.60
CA GLN A 189 -29.58 10.79 1.72
C GLN A 189 -28.64 11.76 0.98
N SER A 190 -29.10 12.99 0.70
CA SER A 190 -28.26 14.07 0.15
C SER A 190 -27.17 14.50 1.14
N ALA A 191 -27.50 14.68 2.43
CA ALA A 191 -26.50 15.01 3.46
C ALA A 191 -25.47 13.89 3.63
N LEU A 192 -25.93 12.63 3.70
CA LEU A 192 -25.06 11.44 3.74
C LEU A 192 -24.23 11.25 2.47
N ARG A 193 -24.71 11.77 1.33
CA ARG A 193 -23.97 11.79 0.08
C ARG A 193 -22.88 12.85 0.11
N CYS A 194 -23.18 14.05 0.61
CA CYS A 194 -22.18 15.10 0.82
C CYS A 194 -21.04 14.57 1.72
N TYR A 195 -21.39 13.89 2.80
CA TYR A 195 -20.44 13.21 3.68
C TYR A 195 -19.54 12.23 2.94
N ASN A 196 -20.14 11.35 2.14
CA ASN A 196 -19.39 10.42 1.32
C ASN A 196 -18.48 11.18 0.33
N THR A 197 -18.95 12.22 -0.36
CA THR A 197 -18.12 12.98 -1.31
C THR A 197 -16.89 13.64 -0.69
N LEU A 198 -16.88 13.89 0.62
CA LEU A 198 -15.70 14.40 1.34
C LEU A 198 -14.64 13.32 1.60
N ALA A 199 -15.00 12.03 1.51
CA ALA A 199 -14.07 10.89 1.62
C ALA A 199 -13.24 10.70 0.34
N SER A 200 -12.36 11.66 0.10
CA SER A 200 -11.35 11.55 -0.94
C SER A 200 -10.23 10.55 -0.55
N PRO A 201 -9.61 9.84 -1.50
CA PRO A 201 -8.39 9.08 -1.30
C PRO A 201 -7.27 9.87 -0.60
N ARG A 202 -7.16 11.17 -0.93
CA ARG A 202 -6.23 12.10 -0.28
C ARG A 202 -6.52 12.26 1.21
N SER A 203 -7.78 12.40 1.61
CA SER A 203 -8.20 12.48 3.02
C SER A 203 -7.81 11.21 3.78
N PHE A 204 -8.07 10.03 3.22
CA PHE A 204 -7.68 8.77 3.84
C PHE A 204 -6.17 8.60 3.98
N HIS A 205 -5.42 8.98 2.95
CA HIS A 205 -3.95 8.98 3.00
C HIS A 205 -3.44 9.94 4.07
N PHE A 206 -4.02 11.13 4.18
CA PHE A 206 -3.65 12.10 5.22
C PHE A 206 -3.93 11.58 6.64
N ILE A 207 -5.08 10.96 6.88
CA ILE A 207 -5.42 10.36 8.18
C ILE A 207 -4.39 9.29 8.52
N GLU A 208 -4.11 8.37 7.60
CA GLU A 208 -3.13 7.32 7.85
C GLU A 208 -1.71 7.85 8.05
N LEU A 209 -1.29 8.84 7.27
CA LEU A 209 0.00 9.49 7.44
C LEU A 209 0.08 10.17 8.81
N SER A 210 -0.99 10.83 9.24
CA SER A 210 -1.08 11.45 10.58
C SER A 210 -1.00 10.40 11.68
N SER A 211 -1.68 9.26 11.52
CA SER A 211 -1.55 8.12 12.44
C SER A 211 -0.12 7.57 12.47
N HIS A 212 0.57 7.51 11.33
CA HIS A 212 1.96 7.02 11.26
C HIS A 212 2.92 8.00 11.95
N ILE A 213 2.75 9.31 11.75
CA ILE A 213 3.53 10.35 12.43
C ILE A 213 3.25 10.34 13.93
N GLY A 214 1.98 10.20 14.34
CA GLY A 214 1.61 10.07 15.76
C GLY A 214 2.23 8.84 16.42
N PHE A 215 2.27 7.70 15.71
CA PHE A 215 2.99 6.51 16.16
C PHE A 215 4.50 6.77 16.31
N LEU A 216 5.13 7.43 15.33
CA LEU A 216 6.55 7.78 15.40
C LEU A 216 6.86 8.72 16.57
N PHE A 217 5.96 9.66 16.87
CA PHE A 217 6.08 10.52 18.04
C PHE A 217 6.01 9.70 19.34
N LEU A 218 5.05 8.78 19.45
CA LEU A 218 4.93 7.89 20.61
C LEU A 218 6.17 7.00 20.78
N LEU A 219 6.70 6.47 19.68
CA LEU A 219 7.89 5.64 19.66
C LEU A 219 9.14 6.43 20.04
N SER A 220 9.31 7.64 19.48
CA SER A 220 10.39 8.55 19.86
C SER A 220 10.32 8.93 21.33
N HIS A 221 9.12 9.22 21.84
CA HIS A 221 8.92 9.54 23.25
C HIS A 221 9.31 8.35 24.15
N TYR A 222 8.96 7.13 23.77
CA TYR A 222 9.38 5.93 24.51
C TYR A 222 10.90 5.69 24.45
N LEU A 223 11.53 5.93 23.31
CA LEU A 223 13.00 5.79 23.17
C LEU A 223 13.78 6.83 23.97
N LEU A 224 13.26 8.06 24.07
CA LEU A 224 13.88 9.14 24.85
C LEU A 224 13.63 8.98 26.36
N TYR A 225 12.46 8.46 26.74
CA TYR A 225 12.06 8.25 28.12
C TYR A 225 11.66 6.78 28.34
N PRO A 226 12.64 5.86 28.26
CA PRO A 226 12.39 4.44 28.44
C PRO A 226 11.91 4.18 29.87
N TYR A 227 11.21 3.06 30.05
CA TYR A 227 10.82 2.64 31.38
C TYR A 227 12.07 2.26 32.21
N GLU A 228 12.26 2.90 33.35
CA GLU A 228 13.31 2.53 34.30
C GLU A 228 12.91 1.25 35.02
N LYS A 229 13.75 0.21 34.97
CA LYS A 229 13.52 -1.05 35.67
C LYS A 229 13.44 -0.77 37.19
N PRO A 230 12.28 -0.92 37.86
CA PRO A 230 12.20 -0.72 39.30
C PRO A 230 13.07 -1.76 39.98
N HIS A 231 13.77 -1.33 41.03
CA HIS A 231 14.69 -2.20 41.77
C HIS A 231 13.93 -3.25 42.60
N THR A 232 12.63 -3.06 42.85
CA THR A 232 11.78 -3.96 43.64
C THR A 232 10.60 -4.47 42.82
N TRP A 233 10.36 -5.78 42.92
CA TRP A 233 9.42 -6.51 42.06
C TRP A 233 8.09 -6.66 42.78
N THR A 234 7.14 -5.75 42.55
CA THR A 234 5.85 -5.80 43.26
C THR A 234 4.70 -6.28 42.40
N ASN A 235 4.51 -5.86 41.13
CA ASN A 235 3.45 -6.41 40.27
C ASN A 235 3.78 -6.33 38.76
N VAL A 236 3.48 -7.39 38.01
CA VAL A 236 3.71 -7.44 36.54
C VAL A 236 2.79 -6.49 35.77
N SER A 237 1.59 -6.23 36.29
CA SER A 237 0.62 -5.32 35.68
C SER A 237 1.03 -3.85 35.69
N GLU A 238 1.96 -3.46 36.56
CA GLU A 238 2.48 -2.08 36.64
C GLU A 238 3.44 -1.76 35.49
N PHE A 239 3.95 -2.77 34.77
CA PHE A 239 4.93 -2.59 33.69
C PHE A 239 4.32 -2.20 32.33
N PHE A 240 3.05 -2.54 32.08
CA PHE A 240 2.40 -2.31 30.80
C PHE A 240 1.37 -1.19 30.92
N GLY A 241 1.84 0.03 30.70
CA GLY A 241 0.99 1.21 30.62
C GLY A 241 0.26 1.34 29.29
N TRP A 242 -0.57 2.38 29.18
CA TRP A 242 -1.29 2.71 27.94
C TRP A 242 -0.34 3.01 26.77
N ARG A 243 0.87 3.54 27.07
CA ARG A 243 1.91 3.88 26.09
C ARG A 243 2.44 2.63 25.41
N GLU A 244 2.81 1.62 26.19
CA GLU A 244 3.34 0.34 25.74
C GLU A 244 2.25 -0.42 24.96
N CYS A 245 1.02 -0.47 25.48
CA CYS A 245 -0.12 -1.03 24.76
C CYS A 245 -0.35 -0.35 23.41
N SER A 246 -0.26 0.98 23.36
CA SER A 246 -0.39 1.75 22.10
C SER A 246 0.74 1.45 21.14
N LEU A 247 1.99 1.33 21.62
CA LEU A 247 3.15 0.94 20.81
C LEU A 247 3.08 -0.48 20.26
N ILE A 248 2.29 -1.37 20.86
CA ILE A 248 2.03 -2.71 20.32
C ILE A 248 0.87 -2.65 19.33
N LEU A 249 -0.24 -2.00 19.70
CA LEU A 249 -1.48 -1.97 18.91
C LEU A 249 -1.35 -1.17 17.61
N PHE A 250 -0.71 0.00 17.62
CA PHE A 250 -0.53 0.82 16.42
C PHE A 250 0.21 0.09 15.30
N PRO A 251 1.44 -0.40 15.49
CA PRO A 251 2.15 -1.08 14.42
C PRO A 251 1.45 -2.38 13.99
N LEU A 252 0.82 -3.11 14.92
CA LEU A 252 0.00 -4.26 14.57
C LEU A 252 -1.17 -3.87 13.66
N SER A 253 -1.82 -2.73 13.92
CA SER A 253 -2.85 -2.17 13.05
C SER A 253 -2.30 -1.87 11.65
N PHE A 254 -1.09 -1.32 11.51
CA PHE A 254 -0.48 -1.13 10.20
C PHE A 254 -0.12 -2.46 9.51
N ALA A 255 0.37 -3.44 10.26
CA ALA A 255 0.76 -4.75 9.75
C ALA A 255 -0.44 -5.58 9.23
N LEU A 256 -1.61 -5.45 9.88
CA LEU A 256 -2.87 -6.09 9.46
C LEU A 256 -3.38 -5.59 8.10
N ARG A 257 -2.82 -4.50 7.55
CA ARG A 257 -3.18 -4.04 6.21
C ARG A 257 -2.59 -4.98 5.16
N SER A 258 -3.37 -5.27 4.11
CA SER A 258 -3.02 -6.16 2.98
C SER A 258 -1.80 -5.77 2.10
N ARG A 259 -0.79 -5.05 2.62
CA ARG A 259 0.40 -4.59 1.88
C ARG A 259 1.66 -5.37 2.31
N PRO A 260 1.98 -6.52 1.66
CA PRO A 260 2.88 -7.52 2.23
C PRO A 260 4.34 -7.06 2.40
N ARG A 261 4.86 -6.14 1.57
CA ARG A 261 6.28 -5.77 1.62
C ARG A 261 6.64 -4.78 2.73
N SER A 262 5.83 -3.74 2.93
CA SER A 262 6.09 -2.71 3.96
C SER A 262 5.62 -3.13 5.34
N SER A 263 4.69 -4.10 5.45
CA SER A 263 4.16 -4.57 6.73
C SER A 263 5.23 -5.16 7.66
N MET A 264 6.33 -5.71 7.11
CA MET A 264 7.38 -6.33 7.91
C MET A 264 8.09 -5.35 8.85
N ILE A 265 8.27 -4.08 8.43
CA ILE A 265 8.91 -3.06 9.27
C ILE A 265 8.07 -2.80 10.53
N PHE A 266 6.74 -2.70 10.37
CA PHE A 266 5.83 -2.50 11.49
C PHE A 266 5.87 -3.66 12.49
N LEU A 267 6.19 -4.88 12.08
CA LEU A 267 6.26 -6.03 13.00
C LEU A 267 7.50 -6.01 13.91
N LEU A 268 8.53 -5.22 13.60
CA LEU A 268 9.74 -5.12 14.43
C LEU A 268 9.45 -4.56 15.82
N VAL A 269 8.55 -3.59 15.93
CA VAL A 269 8.17 -2.98 17.20
C VAL A 269 7.46 -3.99 18.13
N PRO A 270 6.33 -4.62 17.77
CA PRO A 270 5.72 -5.62 18.63
C PRO A 270 6.64 -6.82 18.88
N LEU A 271 7.48 -7.21 17.90
CA LEU A 271 8.50 -8.24 18.10
C LEU A 271 9.51 -7.85 19.19
N SER A 272 9.95 -6.59 19.25
CA SER A 272 10.84 -6.12 20.30
C SER A 272 10.22 -6.26 21.69
N PHE A 273 8.93 -5.94 21.84
CA PHE A 273 8.19 -6.12 23.09
C PHE A 273 8.05 -7.61 23.45
N LEU A 274 7.79 -8.47 22.46
CA LEU A 274 7.73 -9.92 22.66
C LEU A 274 9.09 -10.49 23.12
N LEU A 275 10.20 -10.02 22.54
CA LEU A 275 11.56 -10.42 22.93
C LEU A 275 11.97 -9.90 24.32
N GLY A 276 11.35 -8.81 24.79
CA GLY A 276 11.59 -8.25 26.13
C GLY A 276 10.85 -8.97 27.27
N LEU A 277 9.83 -9.78 26.95
CA LEU A 277 8.97 -10.39 27.96
C LEU A 277 9.79 -11.15 29.03
N PRO A 278 9.47 -10.97 30.33
CA PRO A 278 8.25 -10.35 30.87
C PRO A 278 8.29 -8.81 30.98
N PHE A 279 9.41 -8.16 30.67
CA PHE A 279 9.58 -6.72 30.85
C PHE A 279 9.48 -5.94 29.52
N PRO A 280 9.11 -4.66 29.54
CA PRO A 280 9.18 -3.84 28.35
C PRO A 280 10.65 -3.62 27.93
N PRO A 281 10.95 -3.41 26.63
CA PRO A 281 12.31 -3.20 26.15
C PRO A 281 13.01 -2.03 26.86
N SER A 282 14.15 -2.27 27.50
CA SER A 282 14.88 -1.23 28.24
C SER A 282 16.32 -1.04 27.72
N PRO A 283 16.93 0.14 27.94
CA PRO A 283 18.30 0.41 27.51
C PRO A 283 19.28 -0.66 28.01
N GLY A 284 20.16 -1.10 27.10
CA GLY A 284 21.09 -2.20 27.35
C GLY A 284 20.57 -3.57 26.92
N ASP A 285 19.26 -3.74 26.73
CA ASP A 285 18.69 -5.00 26.24
C ASP A 285 18.73 -5.10 24.70
N PHE A 286 18.83 -6.33 24.19
CA PHE A 286 18.74 -6.60 22.76
C PHE A 286 17.38 -6.17 22.17
N SER A 287 16.29 -6.38 22.92
CA SER A 287 14.94 -5.93 22.53
C SER A 287 14.89 -4.42 22.27
N PHE A 288 15.53 -3.61 23.10
CA PHE A 288 15.59 -2.15 22.89
C PHE A 288 16.42 -1.78 21.65
N THR A 289 17.46 -2.55 21.34
CA THR A 289 18.21 -2.38 20.08
C THR A 289 17.34 -2.67 18.85
N VAL A 290 16.52 -3.74 18.90
CA VAL A 290 15.54 -4.04 17.83
C VAL A 290 14.53 -2.89 17.69
N LEU A 291 14.09 -2.30 18.81
CA LEU A 291 13.17 -1.17 18.81
C LEU A 291 13.78 0.08 18.15
N LEU A 292 15.06 0.40 18.43
CA LEU A 292 15.81 1.48 17.78
C LEU A 292 15.92 1.26 16.26
N TRP A 293 16.21 0.03 15.83
CA TRP A 293 16.21 -0.33 14.41
C TRP A 293 14.83 -0.15 13.77
N GLY A 294 13.77 -0.58 14.47
CA GLY A 294 12.39 -0.35 14.04
C GLY A 294 12.08 1.13 13.82
N PHE A 295 12.46 1.99 14.77
CA PHE A 295 12.30 3.44 14.66
C PHE A 295 13.06 4.03 13.45
N PHE A 296 14.33 3.66 13.29
CA PHE A 296 15.15 4.09 12.15
C PHE A 296 14.51 3.69 10.81
N LEU A 297 14.07 2.44 10.68
CA LEU A 297 13.44 1.94 9.47
C LEU A 297 12.09 2.61 9.19
N HIS A 298 11.31 2.97 10.21
CA HIS A 298 10.09 3.75 10.02
C HIS A 298 10.35 5.18 9.55
N ILE A 299 11.42 5.83 10.04
CA ILE A 299 11.85 7.14 9.51
C ILE A 299 12.22 7.00 8.02
N LEU A 300 13.06 6.03 7.68
CA LEU A 300 13.43 5.77 6.27
C LEU A 300 12.19 5.49 5.40
N GLN A 301 11.23 4.73 5.92
CA GLN A 301 9.99 4.40 5.21
C GLN A 301 9.19 5.64 4.79
N LEU A 302 9.20 6.73 5.57
CA LEU A 302 8.53 7.98 5.20
C LEU A 302 9.10 8.59 3.91
N HIS A 303 10.37 8.34 3.61
CA HIS A 303 11.06 8.83 2.41
C HIS A 303 10.94 7.90 1.20
N LEU A 304 10.44 6.67 1.39
CA LEU A 304 10.24 5.73 0.29
C LEU A 304 8.97 6.07 -0.50
N PRO A 305 8.92 5.77 -1.82
CA PRO A 305 7.75 5.98 -2.68
C PRO A 305 6.66 4.94 -2.41
N SER A 306 6.35 4.70 -1.13
CA SER A 306 5.38 3.73 -0.64
C SER A 306 4.41 4.43 0.33
N PRO A 307 3.09 4.23 0.20
CA PRO A 307 2.14 4.78 1.15
C PRO A 307 2.19 4.03 2.50
N PRO A 308 2.03 4.70 3.66
CA PRO A 308 1.81 6.15 3.82
C PRO A 308 3.13 6.93 3.84
N SER A 309 3.27 7.87 2.89
CA SER A 309 4.41 8.80 2.81
C SER A 309 3.93 10.23 2.50
N PRO A 310 4.59 11.27 3.05
CA PRO A 310 4.29 12.68 2.73
C PRO A 310 4.50 13.03 1.25
N LEU A 311 5.27 12.23 0.50
CA LEU A 311 5.55 12.43 -0.92
C LEU A 311 4.29 12.48 -1.79
N PHE A 312 3.21 11.82 -1.37
CA PHE A 312 1.94 11.80 -2.11
C PHE A 312 1.07 13.06 -1.89
N LEU A 313 1.41 13.89 -0.88
CA LEU A 313 0.72 15.15 -0.58
C LEU A 313 1.47 16.36 -1.12
N LEU A 314 2.81 16.30 -1.13
CA LEU A 314 3.70 17.38 -1.56
C LEU A 314 4.02 17.23 -3.06
N SER A 315 3.88 18.30 -3.86
CA SER A 315 4.24 18.42 -5.29
C SER A 315 4.54 17.09 -6.02
N LYS A 316 3.48 16.29 -6.23
CA LYS A 316 3.50 14.87 -6.62
C LYS A 316 4.46 14.56 -7.78
N HIS A 317 4.58 15.48 -8.72
CA HIS A 317 5.36 15.31 -9.95
C HIS A 317 6.88 15.35 -9.74
N HIS A 318 7.37 16.10 -8.74
CA HIS A 318 8.81 16.27 -8.51
C HIS A 318 9.32 15.38 -7.39
N THR A 319 8.60 15.36 -6.27
CA THR A 319 9.00 14.63 -5.06
C THR A 319 8.92 13.12 -5.27
N LEU A 320 7.87 12.63 -5.94
CA LEU A 320 7.69 11.18 -6.15
C LEU A 320 8.68 10.63 -7.17
N SER A 321 8.88 11.30 -8.31
CA SER A 321 9.89 10.88 -9.30
C SER A 321 11.30 10.86 -8.70
N PHE A 322 11.63 11.84 -7.85
CA PHE A 322 12.91 11.85 -7.14
C PHE A 322 13.03 10.73 -6.11
N ALA A 323 12.00 10.46 -5.32
CA ALA A 323 12.02 9.37 -4.36
C ALA A 323 12.07 7.99 -5.02
N VAL A 324 11.42 7.81 -6.17
CA VAL A 324 11.56 6.59 -6.99
C VAL A 324 12.97 6.48 -7.54
N PHE A 325 13.53 7.55 -8.11
CA PHE A 325 14.92 7.57 -8.55
C PHE A 325 15.88 7.15 -7.43
N ILE A 326 15.78 7.76 -6.24
CA ILE A 326 16.60 7.39 -5.09
C ILE A 326 16.37 5.93 -4.71
N SER A 327 15.12 5.49 -4.56
CA SER A 327 14.81 4.13 -4.13
C SER A 327 15.33 3.09 -5.12
N GLU A 328 15.21 3.34 -6.42
CA GLU A 328 15.67 2.47 -7.48
C GLU A 328 17.19 2.42 -7.51
N ARG A 329 17.86 3.58 -7.51
CA ARG A 329 19.33 3.67 -7.43
C ARG A 329 19.88 3.02 -6.17
N LEU A 330 19.25 3.27 -5.03
CA LEU A 330 19.61 2.64 -3.76
C LEU A 330 19.48 1.13 -3.85
N SER A 331 18.41 0.61 -4.45
CA SER A 331 18.23 -0.84 -4.61
C SER A 331 19.20 -1.46 -5.61
N THR A 332 19.47 -0.79 -6.72
CA THR A 332 20.35 -1.28 -7.79
C THR A 332 21.83 -1.18 -7.39
N ILE A 333 22.19 -0.21 -6.54
CA ILE A 333 23.57 -0.01 -6.07
C ILE A 333 23.82 -0.77 -4.77
N LEU A 334 23.00 -0.53 -3.72
CA LEU A 334 23.27 -1.11 -2.41
C LEU A 334 22.95 -2.60 -2.36
N CYS A 335 21.91 -3.10 -3.04
CA CYS A 335 21.56 -4.52 -2.93
C CYS A 335 22.70 -5.42 -3.44
N PRO A 336 23.29 -5.20 -4.64
CA PRO A 336 24.42 -6.00 -5.10
C PRO A 336 25.67 -5.81 -4.24
N VAL A 337 25.99 -4.58 -3.83
CA VAL A 337 27.15 -4.31 -2.97
C VAL A 337 27.01 -5.02 -1.63
N VAL A 338 25.86 -4.89 -0.97
CA VAL A 338 25.58 -5.58 0.29
C VAL A 338 25.64 -7.09 0.08
N LEU A 339 24.94 -7.65 -0.92
CA LEU A 339 24.96 -9.10 -1.16
C LEU A 339 26.37 -9.64 -1.45
N PHE A 340 27.19 -8.89 -2.19
CA PHE A 340 28.56 -9.27 -2.51
C PHE A 340 29.48 -9.23 -1.29
N PHE A 341 29.41 -8.17 -0.48
CA PHE A 341 30.27 -8.00 0.70
C PHE A 341 29.73 -8.67 1.97
N LEU A 342 28.45 -9.06 2.01
CA LEU A 342 27.79 -9.61 3.20
C LEU A 342 28.51 -10.85 3.76
N PRO A 343 28.91 -11.87 2.97
CA PRO A 343 29.62 -13.03 3.50
C PRO A 343 30.95 -12.65 4.16
N THR A 344 31.73 -11.78 3.51
CA THR A 344 33.02 -11.32 4.03
C THR A 344 32.84 -10.43 5.26
N PHE A 345 31.83 -9.57 5.27
CA PHE A 345 31.48 -8.73 6.42
C PHE A 345 31.06 -9.57 7.62
N LEU A 346 30.20 -10.58 7.42
CA LEU A 346 29.78 -11.51 8.47
C LEU A 346 30.98 -12.30 9.01
N PHE A 347 31.84 -12.80 8.14
CA PHE A 347 33.05 -13.51 8.53
C PHE A 347 34.02 -12.63 9.32
N ALA A 348 34.32 -11.42 8.84
CA ALA A 348 35.18 -10.46 9.54
C ALA A 348 34.58 -10.03 10.88
N SER A 349 33.28 -9.78 10.94
CA SER A 349 32.56 -9.44 12.18
C SER A 349 32.58 -10.60 13.18
N PHE A 350 32.43 -11.83 12.70
CA PHE A 350 32.50 -13.04 13.53
C PHE A 350 33.91 -13.25 14.10
N LEU A 351 34.95 -13.14 13.28
CA LEU A 351 36.35 -13.22 13.73
C LEU A 351 36.68 -12.11 14.73
N LEU A 352 36.24 -10.87 14.47
CA LEU A 352 36.41 -9.75 15.38
C LEU A 352 35.68 -10.03 16.70
N SER A 353 34.44 -10.51 16.65
CA SER A 353 33.66 -10.88 17.83
C SER A 353 34.39 -11.94 18.67
N ILE A 354 34.83 -13.05 18.08
CA ILE A 354 35.61 -14.09 18.78
C ILE A 354 36.89 -13.52 19.39
N SER A 355 37.59 -12.63 18.68
CA SER A 355 38.82 -12.04 19.21
C SER A 355 38.56 -11.10 20.39
N LEU A 356 37.37 -10.51 20.48
CA LEU A 356 36.93 -9.61 21.56
C LEU A 356 36.18 -10.34 22.69
N VAL A 357 35.91 -11.64 22.57
CA VAL A 357 35.11 -12.48 23.50
C VAL A 357 35.75 -12.70 24.88
N ASP A 358 36.69 -11.84 25.32
CA ASP A 358 37.25 -11.90 26.67
C ASP A 358 36.20 -11.72 27.79
N THR A 359 35.00 -11.19 27.48
CA THR A 359 33.91 -10.91 28.47
C THR A 359 32.51 -11.39 28.07
N PHE A 360 32.11 -11.34 26.80
CA PHE A 360 30.70 -11.57 26.41
C PHE A 360 30.31 -13.05 26.23
N GLY A 361 31.22 -13.89 25.71
CA GLY A 361 30.96 -15.33 25.53
C GLY A 361 30.97 -16.14 26.83
N LYS A 362 31.68 -15.64 27.86
CA LYS A 362 31.77 -16.26 29.20
C LYS A 362 30.42 -16.30 29.93
N LEU A 363 29.48 -15.41 29.60
CA LEU A 363 28.14 -15.36 30.21
C LEU A 363 27.13 -16.32 29.54
N LEU A 364 27.33 -16.65 28.25
CA LEU A 364 26.35 -17.38 27.43
C LEU A 364 26.66 -18.86 27.25
N ILE A 365 27.94 -19.25 27.22
CA ILE A 365 28.31 -20.58 26.69
C ILE A 365 28.52 -21.64 27.78
N HIS A 366 29.06 -21.31 28.97
CA HIS A 366 29.02 -22.22 30.13
C HIS A 366 29.57 -21.56 31.41
N PRO A 367 28.76 -21.38 32.48
CA PRO A 367 29.27 -20.92 33.78
C PRO A 367 30.09 -21.98 34.55
N SER A 368 30.31 -23.18 34.00
CA SER A 368 31.07 -24.26 34.66
C SER A 368 32.47 -24.48 34.07
N ALA A 369 32.84 -23.81 32.96
CA ALA A 369 34.13 -23.97 32.31
C ALA A 369 35.15 -22.90 32.78
N TYR A 370 35.37 -22.79 34.09
CA TYR A 370 36.32 -21.82 34.68
C TYR A 370 37.79 -22.31 34.71
N MET A 371 38.10 -23.45 34.09
CA MET A 371 39.42 -24.12 34.26
C MET A 371 40.34 -24.09 33.03
N ILE A 372 39.90 -23.56 31.89
CA ILE A 372 40.82 -23.33 30.76
C ILE A 372 41.25 -21.87 30.82
N GLN A 373 42.53 -21.67 31.11
CA GLN A 373 43.21 -20.38 31.15
C GLN A 373 43.27 -19.83 29.72
N ASP A 374 42.16 -19.30 29.23
CA ASP A 374 42.10 -18.65 27.93
C ASP A 374 42.85 -17.33 28.02
N LEU A 375 44.10 -17.35 27.57
CA LEU A 375 44.84 -16.11 27.36
C LEU A 375 44.05 -15.27 26.35
N PRO A 376 43.88 -13.96 26.61
CA PRO A 376 43.25 -13.05 25.67
C PRO A 376 43.92 -13.19 24.29
N SER A 377 43.11 -13.16 23.23
CA SER A 377 43.65 -13.15 21.86
C SER A 377 44.72 -12.05 21.74
N PRO A 378 45.87 -12.29 21.08
CA PRO A 378 46.93 -11.29 20.94
C PRO A 378 46.38 -9.96 20.41
N SER A 379 46.90 -8.84 20.91
CA SER A 379 46.43 -7.50 20.51
C SER A 379 46.54 -7.27 18.99
N GLU A 380 47.53 -7.91 18.38
CA GLU A 380 47.83 -7.91 16.97
C GLU A 380 46.73 -8.59 16.14
N THR A 381 46.13 -9.68 16.65
CA THR A 381 45.04 -10.38 15.93
C THR A 381 43.74 -9.58 15.98
N ARG A 382 43.44 -8.93 17.11
CA ARG A 382 42.30 -8.00 17.24
C ARG A 382 42.43 -6.84 16.26
N LEU A 383 43.63 -6.26 16.17
CA LEU A 383 43.92 -5.18 15.24
C LEU A 383 43.81 -5.65 13.78
N ALA A 384 44.30 -6.85 13.46
CA ALA A 384 44.19 -7.44 12.12
C ALA A 384 42.72 -7.67 11.72
N PHE A 385 41.87 -8.18 12.61
CA PHE A 385 40.45 -8.36 12.30
C PHE A 385 39.66 -7.06 12.24
N LEU A 386 39.99 -6.08 13.09
CA LEU A 386 39.40 -4.74 13.02
C LEU A 386 39.77 -4.04 11.70
N THR A 387 41.05 -4.10 11.31
CA THR A 387 41.53 -3.53 10.03
C THR A 387 40.90 -4.23 8.84
N LEU A 388 40.73 -5.56 8.90
CA LEU A 388 39.98 -6.31 7.88
C LEU A 388 38.52 -5.83 7.78
N LEU A 389 37.82 -5.67 8.92
CA LEU A 389 36.44 -5.19 8.93
C LEU A 389 36.33 -3.77 8.34
N ILE A 390 37.23 -2.87 8.74
CA ILE A 390 37.30 -1.50 8.20
C ILE A 390 37.58 -1.52 6.70
N ALA A 391 38.50 -2.38 6.24
CA ALA A 391 38.82 -2.51 4.82
C ALA A 391 37.61 -3.01 4.01
N VAL A 392 36.88 -4.01 4.52
CA VAL A 392 35.64 -4.52 3.89
C VAL A 392 34.58 -3.43 3.79
N ILE A 393 34.36 -2.67 4.88
CA ILE A 393 33.42 -1.54 4.88
C ILE A 393 33.87 -0.46 3.89
N GLY A 394 35.16 -0.11 3.88
CA GLY A 394 35.73 0.89 2.97
C GLY A 394 35.57 0.49 1.50
N LEU A 395 35.85 -0.78 1.16
CA LEU A 395 35.64 -1.33 -0.18
C LEU A 395 34.17 -1.35 -0.59
N ALA A 396 33.26 -1.65 0.34
CA ALA A 396 31.82 -1.60 0.09
C ALA A 396 31.36 -0.16 -0.20
N ILE A 397 31.80 0.82 0.60
CA ILE A 397 31.50 2.25 0.38
C ILE A 397 32.08 2.73 -0.95
N PHE A 398 33.34 2.39 -1.24
CA PHE A 398 33.99 2.77 -2.49
C PHE A 398 33.27 2.16 -3.70
N SER A 399 32.91 0.87 -3.63
CA SER A 399 32.12 0.20 -4.68
C SER A 399 30.76 0.88 -4.90
N ALA A 400 30.05 1.21 -3.81
CA ALA A 400 28.78 1.92 -3.89
C ALA A 400 28.95 3.32 -4.51
N PHE A 401 30.01 4.04 -4.16
CA PHE A 401 30.33 5.35 -4.73
C PHE A 401 30.69 5.27 -6.22
N ALA A 402 31.52 4.30 -6.62
CA ALA A 402 31.89 4.08 -8.02
C ALA A 402 30.65 3.76 -8.88
N LEU A 403 29.72 2.95 -8.36
CA LEU A 403 28.45 2.67 -9.03
C LEU A 403 27.52 3.89 -9.07
N ALA A 404 27.49 4.70 -8.00
CA ALA A 404 26.65 5.90 -7.91
C ALA A 404 27.11 7.03 -8.82
N THR A 405 28.40 7.09 -9.15
CA THR A 405 29.00 8.13 -10.01
C THR A 405 29.02 7.78 -11.49
N SER A 406 28.56 6.59 -11.87
CA SER A 406 28.40 6.20 -13.27
C SER A 406 27.51 7.21 -14.00
N PRO A 407 27.93 7.76 -15.15
CA PRO A 407 27.16 8.77 -15.85
C PRO A 407 25.84 8.18 -16.32
N ASP A 408 24.75 8.81 -15.91
CA ASP A 408 23.44 8.53 -16.47
C ASP A 408 23.27 9.30 -17.77
N THR A 409 22.76 8.61 -18.79
CA THR A 409 22.31 9.22 -20.04
C THR A 409 21.18 10.19 -19.72
N GLN A 410 21.49 11.49 -19.67
CA GLN A 410 20.47 12.52 -19.47
C GLN A 410 19.55 12.54 -20.71
N VAL A 411 18.29 12.19 -20.51
CA VAL A 411 17.26 12.35 -21.54
C VAL A 411 16.55 13.67 -21.26
N ASN A 412 16.64 14.61 -22.21
CA ASN A 412 15.85 15.83 -22.19
C ASN A 412 14.38 15.48 -22.43
N SER A 413 13.63 15.18 -21.36
CA SER A 413 12.20 14.93 -21.43
C SER A 413 11.40 16.21 -21.24
N LEU A 414 10.34 16.38 -22.04
CA LEU A 414 9.43 17.52 -21.95
C LEU A 414 8.50 17.44 -20.73
N HIS A 415 8.27 16.23 -20.20
CA HIS A 415 7.28 15.98 -19.15
C HIS A 415 7.92 15.96 -17.76
N SER A 416 7.37 16.71 -16.81
CA SER A 416 7.98 16.92 -15.47
C SER A 416 8.20 15.65 -14.66
N TRP A 417 7.46 14.58 -14.96
CA TRP A 417 7.59 13.27 -14.33
C TRP A 417 8.82 12.49 -14.79
N ASP A 418 9.26 12.73 -16.03
CA ASP A 418 10.29 11.95 -16.72
C ASP A 418 11.66 12.63 -16.62
N LYS A 419 11.83 13.55 -15.65
CA LYS A 419 13.04 14.37 -15.46
C LYS A 419 14.31 13.55 -15.26
N TYR A 420 14.20 12.37 -14.64
CA TYR A 420 15.35 11.48 -14.36
C TYR A 420 15.50 10.37 -15.39
N SER A 421 14.39 9.80 -15.87
CA SER A 421 14.26 8.95 -17.05
C SER A 421 12.77 8.68 -17.30
N GLU A 422 12.41 8.19 -18.49
CA GLU A 422 11.05 7.74 -18.78
C GLU A 422 10.62 6.57 -17.89
N GLU A 423 11.54 5.63 -17.63
CA GLU A 423 11.29 4.45 -16.77
C GLU A 423 10.98 4.86 -15.33
N ILE A 424 11.76 5.79 -14.76
CA ILE A 424 11.54 6.32 -13.41
C ILE A 424 10.21 7.06 -13.36
N GLY A 425 9.91 7.88 -14.38
CA GLY A 425 8.65 8.57 -14.47
C GLY A 425 7.47 7.60 -14.52
N LEU A 426 7.55 6.55 -15.33
CA LEU A 426 6.58 5.45 -15.36
C LEU A 426 6.41 4.78 -13.99
N ALA A 427 7.51 4.43 -13.32
CA ALA A 427 7.48 3.81 -12.00
C ALA A 427 6.84 4.74 -10.93
N ALA A 428 7.12 6.05 -10.99
CA ALA A 428 6.50 7.06 -10.13
C ALA A 428 4.98 7.17 -10.38
N ARG A 429 4.55 7.24 -11.66
CA ARG A 429 3.12 7.23 -12.01
C ARG A 429 2.43 5.94 -11.53
N LYS A 430 3.05 4.77 -11.72
CA LYS A 430 2.54 3.48 -11.21
C LYS A 430 2.40 3.49 -9.68
N SER A 431 3.38 4.02 -8.95
CA SER A 431 3.29 4.15 -7.50
C SER A 431 2.15 5.07 -7.07
N TYR A 432 1.99 6.21 -7.76
CA TYR A 432 0.88 7.14 -7.55
C TYR A 432 -0.48 6.47 -7.78
N TYR A 433 -0.65 5.78 -8.91
CA TYR A 433 -1.88 5.08 -9.24
C TYR A 433 -2.18 3.95 -8.26
N ARG A 434 -1.14 3.26 -7.76
CA ARG A 434 -1.28 2.23 -6.73
C ARG A 434 -1.77 2.82 -5.41
N ALA A 435 -1.28 4.00 -5.02
CA ALA A 435 -1.80 4.72 -3.88
C ALA A 435 -3.28 5.07 -4.08
N ILE A 436 -3.64 5.71 -5.20
CA ILE A 436 -5.04 6.05 -5.52
C ILE A 436 -5.94 4.83 -5.43
N ARG A 437 -5.58 3.73 -6.11
CA ARG A 437 -6.33 2.47 -6.09
C ARG A 437 -6.51 1.94 -4.67
N SER A 438 -5.46 1.99 -3.86
CA SER A 438 -5.50 1.49 -2.48
C SER A 438 -6.39 2.31 -1.56
N TYR A 439 -6.50 3.62 -1.78
CA TYR A 439 -7.31 4.54 -0.97
C TYR A 439 -8.71 4.79 -1.52
N SER A 440 -9.00 4.34 -2.75
CA SER A 440 -10.32 4.44 -3.38
C SER A 440 -11.27 3.29 -3.05
N ARG A 441 -10.92 2.42 -2.09
CA ARG A 441 -11.82 1.34 -1.65
C ARG A 441 -12.95 1.92 -0.81
N ILE A 442 -14.17 1.47 -1.09
CA ILE A 442 -15.37 1.86 -0.33
C ILE A 442 -15.19 1.38 1.12
N TYR A 443 -15.50 2.25 2.09
CA TYR A 443 -15.40 1.99 3.54
C TYR A 443 -14.00 1.53 4.02
N THR A 444 -12.94 2.20 3.53
CA THR A 444 -11.58 1.93 4.03
C THR A 444 -11.45 2.38 5.50
N PHE A 445 -11.02 1.48 6.38
CA PHE A 445 -10.64 1.77 7.76
C PHE A 445 -9.12 2.03 7.84
N PRO A 446 -8.67 3.29 8.02
CA PRO A 446 -7.25 3.55 8.21
C PRO A 446 -6.79 3.12 9.61
N PRO A 447 -5.50 2.81 9.81
CA PRO A 447 -4.91 2.63 11.12
C PRO A 447 -5.17 3.81 12.07
N PRO A 448 -5.50 3.58 13.35
CA PRO A 448 -5.63 2.27 14.02
C PRO A 448 -7.03 1.63 13.94
N PHE A 449 -7.99 2.28 13.28
CA PHE A 449 -9.41 1.87 13.26
C PHE A 449 -9.67 0.53 12.57
N ASN A 450 -8.72 0.03 11.78
CA ASN A 450 -8.84 -1.28 11.14
C ASN A 450 -8.82 -2.45 12.16
N ILE A 451 -8.29 -2.24 13.38
CA ILE A 451 -8.44 -3.22 14.46
C ILE A 451 -9.91 -3.38 14.85
N LEU A 452 -10.66 -2.28 14.97
CA LEU A 452 -12.11 -2.34 15.23
C LEU A 452 -12.83 -3.06 14.11
N HIS A 453 -12.46 -2.80 12.86
CA HIS A 453 -13.01 -3.52 11.71
C HIS A 453 -12.71 -5.02 11.76
N LEU A 454 -11.48 -5.41 12.13
CA LEU A 454 -11.11 -6.81 12.31
C LEU A 454 -12.03 -7.49 13.34
N PHE A 455 -12.18 -6.92 14.53
CA PHE A 455 -12.95 -7.53 15.61
C PHE A 455 -14.48 -7.47 15.41
N ILE A 456 -15.02 -6.36 14.90
CA ILE A 456 -16.47 -6.14 14.81
C ILE A 456 -17.04 -6.69 13.50
N ILE A 457 -16.28 -6.66 12.40
CA ILE A 457 -16.75 -7.08 11.08
C ILE A 457 -16.10 -8.40 10.68
N GLN A 458 -14.77 -8.45 10.54
CA GLN A 458 -14.11 -9.60 9.92
C GLN A 458 -14.23 -10.88 10.76
N THR A 459 -14.10 -10.79 12.09
CA THR A 459 -14.23 -11.96 12.97
C THR A 459 -15.65 -12.54 12.94
N PRO A 460 -16.74 -11.76 13.11
CA PRO A 460 -18.09 -12.26 12.93
C PRO A 460 -18.40 -12.75 11.52
N GLU A 461 -17.91 -12.09 10.46
CA GLU A 461 -18.12 -12.56 9.08
C GLU A 461 -17.44 -13.93 8.84
N LEU A 462 -16.27 -14.15 9.44
CA LEU A 462 -15.56 -15.43 9.37
C LEU A 462 -16.31 -16.53 10.15
N VAL A 463 -16.80 -16.22 11.35
CA VAL A 463 -17.53 -17.17 12.22
C VAL A 463 -18.91 -17.51 11.67
N LEU A 464 -19.67 -16.50 11.25
CA LEU A 464 -21.06 -16.65 10.78
C LEU A 464 -21.17 -16.90 9.27
N ARG A 465 -20.08 -16.77 8.51
CA ARG A 465 -20.04 -16.88 7.03
C ARG A 465 -21.06 -16.00 6.30
N THR A 466 -21.48 -14.90 6.93
CA THR A 466 -22.45 -13.93 6.41
C THR A 466 -21.81 -12.54 6.39
N ARG A 467 -22.15 -11.71 5.39
CA ARG A 467 -21.61 -10.34 5.28
C ARG A 467 -22.53 -9.32 5.92
N PHE A 468 -21.94 -8.32 6.57
CA PHE A 468 -22.69 -7.26 7.27
C PHE A 468 -22.42 -5.86 6.68
N PRO A 469 -22.70 -5.61 5.38
CA PRO A 469 -22.34 -4.35 4.72
C PRO A 469 -23.03 -3.11 5.31
N ARG A 470 -24.17 -3.29 5.97
CA ARG A 470 -24.87 -2.21 6.68
C ARG A 470 -24.12 -1.81 7.95
N VAL A 471 -23.68 -2.80 8.74
CA VAL A 471 -22.94 -2.57 9.99
C VAL A 471 -21.60 -1.92 9.67
N GLU A 472 -20.86 -2.44 8.67
CA GLU A 472 -19.61 -1.86 8.20
C GLU A 472 -19.77 -0.38 7.83
N LYS A 473 -20.80 -0.06 7.04
CA LYS A 473 -21.11 1.32 6.64
C LYS A 473 -21.40 2.24 7.82
N TYR A 474 -22.19 1.79 8.80
CA TYR A 474 -22.51 2.62 9.98
C TYR A 474 -21.30 2.78 10.89
N LEU A 475 -20.55 1.71 11.15
CA LEU A 475 -19.31 1.73 11.92
C LEU A 475 -18.28 2.68 11.28
N TRP A 476 -18.12 2.60 9.97
CA TRP A 476 -17.22 3.48 9.22
C TRP A 476 -17.60 4.95 9.37
N ARG A 477 -18.89 5.28 9.27
CA ARG A 477 -19.40 6.66 9.46
C ARG A 477 -19.26 7.16 10.89
N ALA A 478 -19.41 6.30 11.89
CA ALA A 478 -19.28 6.69 13.29
C ALA A 478 -17.81 6.94 13.65
N VAL A 479 -16.91 6.07 13.20
CA VAL A 479 -15.51 6.05 13.64
C VAL A 479 -14.60 6.85 12.71
N VAL A 480 -14.62 6.57 11.41
CA VAL A 480 -13.62 7.08 10.47
C VAL A 480 -14.02 8.45 9.93
N GLY A 481 -15.29 8.62 9.57
CA GLY A 481 -15.64 9.79 8.78
C GLY A 481 -15.69 11.15 9.52
N PRO A 482 -15.76 11.28 10.87
CA PRO A 482 -15.44 12.55 11.54
C PRO A 482 -14.03 13.05 11.20
N PHE A 483 -13.03 12.15 11.17
CA PHE A 483 -11.66 12.48 10.77
C PHE A 483 -11.55 12.82 9.27
N VAL A 484 -12.38 12.19 8.44
CA VAL A 484 -12.48 12.54 7.01
C VAL A 484 -13.00 13.96 6.83
N ILE A 485 -14.07 14.34 7.54
CA ILE A 485 -14.58 15.72 7.48
C ILE A 485 -13.49 16.70 7.91
N LEU A 486 -12.83 16.43 9.05
CA LEU A 486 -11.78 17.29 9.58
C LEU A 486 -10.64 17.48 8.56
N SER A 487 -10.15 16.39 7.96
CA SER A 487 -9.11 16.45 6.93
C SER A 487 -9.56 17.18 5.66
N ALA A 488 -10.79 16.98 5.22
CA ALA A 488 -11.36 17.71 4.07
C ALA A 488 -11.45 19.22 4.35
N LEU A 489 -11.87 19.62 5.55
CA LEU A 489 -11.92 21.02 5.97
C LEU A 489 -10.52 21.65 6.02
N LEU A 490 -9.51 20.92 6.51
CA LEU A 490 -8.12 21.37 6.49
C LEU A 490 -7.63 21.64 5.07
N PHE A 491 -7.89 20.74 4.12
CA PHE A 491 -7.50 20.94 2.73
C PHE A 491 -8.24 22.11 2.06
N LEU A 492 -9.53 22.28 2.34
CA LEU A 492 -10.30 23.44 1.86
C LEU A 492 -9.73 24.76 2.42
N GLY A 493 -9.30 24.78 3.68
CA GLY A 493 -8.62 25.92 4.30
C GLY A 493 -7.31 26.27 3.59
N ILE A 494 -6.46 25.27 3.35
CA ILE A 494 -5.18 25.44 2.64
C ILE A 494 -5.40 25.95 1.19
N GLN A 495 -6.40 25.43 0.49
CA GLN A 495 -6.72 25.85 -0.88
C GLN A 495 -7.24 27.31 -0.95
N LYS A 496 -8.05 27.72 0.03
CA LYS A 496 -8.49 29.12 0.14
C LYS A 496 -7.33 30.07 0.47
N GLY A 497 -6.39 29.65 1.33
CA GLY A 497 -5.20 30.44 1.67
C GLY A 497 -4.28 30.66 0.46
N THR A 498 -3.96 29.59 -0.26
CA THR A 498 -3.09 29.64 -1.46
C THR A 498 -3.68 30.46 -2.60
N SER A 499 -4.99 30.38 -2.83
CA SER A 499 -5.67 31.20 -3.86
C SER A 499 -5.71 32.69 -3.52
N ARG A 500 -5.86 33.06 -2.24
CA ARG A 500 -5.76 34.47 -1.81
C ARG A 500 -4.34 35.00 -1.99
N PHE A 501 -3.33 34.25 -1.58
CA PHE A 501 -1.92 34.64 -1.73
C PHE A 501 -1.53 34.88 -3.20
N ARG A 502 -2.04 34.05 -4.11
CA ARG A 502 -1.79 34.21 -5.56
C ARG A 502 -2.44 35.47 -6.14
N ARG A 503 -3.57 35.93 -5.58
CA ARG A 503 -4.25 37.17 -6.01
C ARG A 503 -3.60 38.44 -5.48
N THR A 504 -2.82 38.37 -4.40
CA THR A 504 -2.13 39.54 -3.83
C THR A 504 -0.73 39.78 -4.42
N MET A 505 -0.17 38.79 -5.12
CA MET A 505 1.13 38.91 -5.80
C MET A 505 1.02 39.28 -7.28
N VAL A 506 -0.20 39.26 -7.84
CA VAL A 506 -0.53 39.77 -9.18
C VAL A 506 -1.22 41.11 -8.99
#